data_AF-A0A2K4FX43-F1
#
_entry.id   AF-A0A2K4FX43-F1
#
_cell.length_a   1.000
_cell.length_b   1.000
_cell.length_c   1.000
_cell.angle_alpha   90.00
_cell.angle_beta   90.00
_cell.angle_gamma   90.00
#
_symmetry.space_group_name_H-M   'P 1'
#
loop_
_entity.id
_entity.type
_entity.pdbx_description
1 polymer ?
#
loop_
_entity_poly.entity_id
_entity_poly.type
_entity_poly.pdbx_seq_one_letter_code
_entity_poly.pdbx_strand_id
1 'polypeptide(L)'
;MSNLHSQGRSDLAHARHVEVALIDYLRAQSARHEALVIAAVGELRIRIDAADALLEYADESQSAAIAFRLAAAEAARLAGDVYFELAGRSLPRPLPDSAEPALLTQRRLLGDHYLNGAALADEQEGRLAAG
;
A
#
# COMPACT_ATOMS: atom_id res chain seq x y z
N MET A 1 18.45 -6.65 10.41
CA MET A 1 17.50 -6.61 9.28
C MET A 1 17.27 -5.16 8.94
N SER A 2 17.35 -4.77 7.67
CA SER A 2 17.19 -3.36 7.31
C SER A 2 15.73 -2.94 7.62
N ASN A 3 15.55 -1.76 8.21
CA ASN A 3 14.23 -1.19 8.50
C ASN A 3 13.63 -0.49 7.26
N LEU A 4 14.12 -0.81 6.06
CA LEU A 4 13.64 -0.18 4.83
C LEU A 4 12.16 -0.53 4.59
N HIS A 5 11.35 0.52 4.45
CA HIS A 5 9.90 0.46 4.20
C HIS A 5 9.10 -0.24 5.30
N SER A 6 9.51 -0.09 6.56
CA SER A 6 8.82 -0.67 7.72
C SER A 6 7.32 -0.31 7.73
N GLN A 7 6.97 0.93 7.35
CA GLN A 7 5.58 1.35 7.31
C GLN A 7 4.81 0.72 6.14
N GLY A 8 5.39 0.70 4.95
CA GLY A 8 4.77 0.05 3.78
C GLY A 8 4.51 -1.44 4.03
N ARG A 9 5.47 -2.14 4.66
CA ARG A 9 5.30 -3.56 5.04
C ARG A 9 4.20 -3.74 6.10
N SER A 10 4.12 -2.83 7.07
CA SER A 10 3.08 -2.82 8.10
C SER A 10 1.68 -2.61 7.50
N ASP A 11 1.53 -1.65 6.58
CA ASP A 11 0.29 -1.39 5.87
C ASP A 11 -0.16 -2.58 5.01
N LEU A 12 0.76 -3.18 4.25
CA LEU A 12 0.47 -4.38 3.46
C LEU A 12 0.08 -5.57 4.34
N ALA A 13 0.77 -5.79 5.46
CA ALA A 13 0.42 -6.83 6.42
C ALA A 13 -0.97 -6.60 7.02
N HIS A 14 -1.31 -5.34 7.34
CA HIS A 14 -2.64 -4.97 7.80
C HIS A 14 -3.71 -5.25 6.74
N ALA A 15 -3.50 -4.85 5.48
CA ALA A 15 -4.43 -5.09 4.39
C ALA A 15 -4.74 -6.60 4.22
N ARG A 16 -3.70 -7.45 4.24
CA ARG A 16 -3.82 -8.91 4.19
C ARG A 16 -4.58 -9.48 5.38
N HIS A 17 -4.28 -8.98 6.59
CA HIS A 17 -4.99 -9.41 7.79
C HIS A 17 -6.49 -9.09 7.71
N VAL A 18 -6.83 -7.87 7.24
CA VAL A 18 -8.22 -7.44 7.06
C VAL A 18 -8.91 -8.25 5.97
N GLU A 19 -8.23 -8.59 4.86
CA GLU A 19 -8.78 -9.45 3.81
C GLU A 19 -9.18 -10.83 4.37
N VAL A 20 -8.29 -11.48 5.13
CA VAL A 20 -8.59 -12.77 5.77
C VAL A 20 -9.79 -12.65 6.70
N ALA A 21 -9.81 -11.63 7.57
CA ALA A 21 -10.91 -11.38 8.49
C ALA A 21 -12.24 -11.11 7.75
N LEU A 22 -12.19 -10.40 6.62
CA LEU A 22 -13.35 -10.11 5.79
C LEU A 22 -13.91 -11.39 5.18
N ILE A 23 -13.04 -12.21 4.58
CA ILE A 23 -13.45 -13.49 3.98
C ILE A 23 -14.07 -14.40 5.03
N ASP A 24 -13.48 -14.48 6.21
CA ASP A 24 -14.02 -15.30 7.31
C ASP A 24 -15.38 -14.77 7.79
N TYR A 25 -15.55 -13.45 7.90
CA TYR A 25 -16.84 -12.84 8.22
C TYR A 25 -17.90 -13.15 7.15
N LEU A 26 -17.56 -12.98 5.87
CA LEU A 26 -18.46 -13.18 4.73
C LEU A 26 -18.91 -14.64 4.57
N ARG A 27 -18.13 -15.62 5.05
CA ARG A 27 -18.56 -17.04 5.02
C ARG A 27 -19.88 -17.27 5.76
N ALA A 28 -20.16 -16.51 6.81
CA ALA A 28 -21.41 -16.60 7.57
C ALA A 28 -22.56 -15.76 6.98
N GLN A 29 -22.29 -14.92 5.97
CA GLN A 29 -23.29 -14.00 5.40
C GLN A 29 -23.96 -14.57 4.15
N SER A 30 -25.28 -14.42 4.06
CA SER A 30 -26.04 -14.77 2.84
C SER A 30 -25.68 -13.87 1.65
N ALA A 31 -25.35 -12.60 1.93
CA ALA A 31 -25.00 -11.58 0.95
C ALA A 31 -23.63 -11.79 0.27
N ARG A 32 -22.86 -12.81 0.65
CA ARG A 32 -21.48 -13.02 0.14
C ARG A 32 -21.37 -13.22 -1.37
N HIS A 33 -22.46 -13.55 -2.05
CA HIS A 33 -22.52 -13.71 -3.51
C HIS A 33 -23.16 -12.51 -4.22
N GLU A 34 -23.49 -11.44 -3.51
CA GLU A 34 -23.99 -10.22 -4.12
C GLU A 34 -22.89 -9.56 -4.95
N ALA A 35 -23.27 -8.99 -6.10
CA ALA A 35 -22.32 -8.45 -7.06
C ALA A 35 -21.42 -7.35 -6.46
N LEU A 36 -21.98 -6.49 -5.61
CA LEU A 36 -21.23 -5.42 -4.94
C LEU A 36 -20.23 -5.97 -3.92
N VAL A 37 -20.59 -7.03 -3.19
CA VAL A 37 -19.67 -7.71 -2.25
C VAL A 37 -18.52 -8.35 -3.00
N ILE A 38 -18.82 -9.06 -4.10
CA ILE A 38 -17.80 -9.69 -4.95
C ILE A 38 -16.86 -8.62 -5.54
N ALA A 39 -17.41 -7.51 -6.04
CA ALA A 39 -16.64 -6.42 -6.61
C ALA A 39 -15.70 -5.76 -5.57
N ALA A 40 -16.21 -5.45 -4.38
CA ALA A 40 -15.41 -4.84 -3.31
C ALA A 40 -14.27 -5.75 -2.83
N VAL A 41 -14.55 -7.05 -2.65
CA VAL A 41 -13.52 -8.04 -2.29
C VAL A 41 -12.50 -8.20 -3.41
N GLY A 42 -12.95 -8.22 -4.67
CA GLY A 42 -12.08 -8.29 -5.85
C GLY A 42 -11.15 -7.09 -5.97
N GLU A 43 -11.67 -5.87 -5.77
CA GLU A 43 -10.85 -4.66 -5.78
C GLU A 43 -9.79 -4.67 -4.69
N LEU A 44 -10.15 -5.08 -3.46
CA LEU A 44 -9.21 -5.21 -2.35
C LEU A 44 -8.05 -6.17 -2.71
N ARG A 45 -8.37 -7.35 -3.25
CA ARG A 45 -7.36 -8.34 -3.67
C ARG A 45 -6.41 -7.78 -4.71
N ILE A 46 -6.93 -7.13 -5.75
CA ILE A 46 -6.11 -6.51 -6.79
C ILE A 46 -5.13 -5.49 -6.19
N ARG A 47 -5.56 -4.70 -5.20
CA ARG A 47 -4.68 -3.72 -4.54
C ARG A 47 -3.61 -4.38 -3.67
N ILE A 48 -3.94 -5.47 -2.98
CA ILE A 48 -2.97 -6.26 -2.21
C ILE A 48 -1.94 -6.87 -3.17
N ASP A 49 -2.39 -7.53 -4.25
CA ASP A 49 -1.52 -8.17 -5.25
C ASP A 49 -0.59 -7.14 -5.92
N ALA A 50 -1.10 -5.95 -6.24
CA ALA A 50 -0.28 -4.87 -6.80
C ALA A 50 0.79 -4.38 -5.81
N ALA A 51 0.44 -4.21 -4.54
CA ALA A 51 1.40 -3.83 -3.50
C ALA A 51 2.45 -4.92 -3.25
N ASP A 52 2.06 -6.20 -3.38
CA ASP A 52 2.97 -7.34 -3.30
C ASP A 52 3.96 -7.37 -4.46
N ALA A 53 3.49 -7.22 -5.69
CA ALA A 53 4.37 -7.13 -6.85
C ALA A 53 5.37 -5.97 -6.69
N LEU A 54 4.91 -4.81 -6.25
CA LEU A 54 5.76 -3.64 -5.98
C LEU A 54 6.79 -3.86 -4.87
N LEU A 55 6.48 -4.71 -3.88
CA LEU A 55 7.41 -5.03 -2.80
C LEU A 55 8.61 -5.84 -3.32
N GLU A 56 8.43 -6.69 -4.35
CA GLU A 56 9.49 -7.57 -4.88
C GLU A 56 10.71 -6.78 -5.39
N TYR A 57 10.50 -5.55 -5.88
CA TYR A 57 11.54 -4.68 -6.40
C TYR A 57 11.67 -3.36 -5.64
N ALA A 58 11.05 -3.24 -4.45
CA ALA A 58 11.05 -1.99 -3.67
C ALA A 58 12.46 -1.51 -3.30
N ASP A 59 13.42 -2.43 -3.20
CA ASP A 59 14.82 -2.13 -2.86
C ASP A 59 15.68 -1.75 -4.09
N GLU A 60 15.13 -1.79 -5.32
CA GLU A 60 15.89 -1.50 -6.55
C GLU A 60 16.15 -0.01 -6.78
N SER A 61 15.25 0.86 -6.29
CA SER A 61 15.38 2.32 -6.43
C SER A 61 14.49 3.08 -5.44
N GLN A 62 14.76 4.38 -5.25
CA GLN A 62 13.88 5.24 -4.45
C GLN A 62 12.48 5.37 -5.08
N SER A 63 12.36 5.34 -6.41
CA SER A 63 11.06 5.39 -7.08
C SER A 63 10.25 4.11 -6.84
N ALA A 64 10.88 2.93 -6.87
CA ALA A 64 10.25 1.66 -6.54
C ALA A 64 9.80 1.62 -5.08
N ALA A 65 10.66 2.06 -4.16
CA ALA A 65 10.34 2.21 -2.74
C ALA A 65 9.12 3.12 -2.48
N ILE A 66 9.06 4.28 -3.15
CA ILE A 66 7.91 5.18 -3.05
C ILE A 66 6.65 4.52 -3.61
N ALA A 67 6.74 3.88 -4.78
CA ALA A 67 5.60 3.23 -5.42
C ALA A 67 5.01 2.11 -4.53
N PHE A 68 5.87 1.26 -3.94
CA PHE A 68 5.47 0.26 -2.96
C PHE A 68 4.72 0.87 -1.77
N ARG A 69 5.29 1.89 -1.12
CA ARG A 69 4.67 2.52 0.06
C ARG A 69 3.30 3.12 -0.26
N LEU A 70 3.16 3.76 -1.42
CA LEU A 70 1.88 4.34 -1.84
C LEU A 70 0.83 3.25 -2.12
N ALA A 71 1.22 2.14 -2.76
CA ALA A 71 0.32 1.02 -3.03
C ALA A 71 -0.11 0.31 -1.74
N ALA A 72 0.83 0.02 -0.84
CA ALA A 72 0.53 -0.61 0.45
C ALA A 72 -0.39 0.26 1.31
N ALA A 73 -0.12 1.57 1.39
CA ALA A 73 -0.95 2.48 2.18
C ALA A 73 -2.38 2.61 1.65
N GLU A 74 -2.54 2.56 0.32
CA GLU A 74 -3.84 2.58 -0.34
C GLU A 74 -4.59 1.26 -0.17
N ALA A 75 -3.90 0.11 -0.26
CA ALA A 75 -4.47 -1.19 0.04
C ALA A 75 -4.97 -1.25 1.50
N ALA A 76 -4.19 -0.75 2.46
CA ALA A 76 -4.58 -0.67 3.87
C ALA A 76 -5.78 0.25 4.10
N ARG A 77 -5.88 1.38 3.38
CA ARG A 77 -7.03 2.29 3.44
C ARG A 77 -8.29 1.60 2.90
N LEU A 78 -8.21 1.04 1.70
CA LEU A 78 -9.32 0.33 1.06
C LEU A 78 -9.77 -0.87 1.92
N ALA A 79 -8.84 -1.62 2.50
CA ALA A 79 -9.17 -2.72 3.40
C ALA A 79 -10.04 -2.26 4.58
N GLY A 80 -9.66 -1.15 5.23
CA GLY A 80 -10.44 -0.55 6.31
C GLY A 80 -11.83 -0.12 5.86
N ASP A 81 -11.93 0.56 4.71
CA ASP A 81 -13.19 1.05 4.16
C ASP A 81 -14.14 -0.12 3.80
N VAL A 82 -13.66 -1.10 3.03
CA VAL A 82 -14.44 -2.27 2.62
C VAL A 82 -14.88 -3.09 3.82
N TYR A 83 -14.00 -3.29 4.81
CA TYR A 83 -14.37 -4.03 6.01
C TYR A 83 -15.41 -3.27 6.84
N PHE A 84 -15.30 -1.96 6.97
CA PHE A 84 -16.32 -1.15 7.65
C PHE A 84 -17.66 -1.20 6.92
N GLU A 85 -17.66 -1.04 5.60
CA GLU A 85 -18.87 -1.09 4.77
C GLU A 85 -19.60 -2.44 4.89
N LEU A 86 -18.86 -3.56 4.84
CA LEU A 86 -19.45 -4.89 4.80
C LEU A 86 -19.70 -5.50 6.19
N ALA A 87 -18.88 -5.17 7.20
CA ALA A 87 -18.94 -5.75 8.54
C ALA A 87 -19.42 -4.78 9.64
N GLY A 88 -19.65 -3.51 9.31
CA GLY A 88 -20.20 -2.49 10.20
C GLY A 88 -19.29 -2.08 11.37
N ARG A 89 -18.00 -2.44 11.32
CA ARG A 89 -17.01 -2.13 12.37
C ARG A 89 -15.63 -1.97 11.75
N SER A 90 -14.71 -1.31 12.45
CA SER A 90 -13.34 -1.12 11.98
C SER A 90 -12.36 -2.08 12.65
N LEU A 91 -11.30 -2.45 11.93
CA LEU A 91 -10.13 -3.10 12.51
C LEU A 91 -9.03 -2.04 12.73
N PRO A 92 -8.31 -2.07 13.87
CA PRO A 92 -7.28 -1.08 14.16
C PRO A 92 -6.15 -1.19 13.13
N ARG A 93 -5.85 -0.07 12.48
CA ARG A 93 -4.68 0.07 11.59
C ARG A 93 -3.46 0.50 12.41
N PRO A 94 -2.29 -0.12 12.20
CA PRO A 94 -1.06 0.32 12.86
C PRO A 94 -0.75 1.79 12.51
N LEU A 95 -0.35 2.55 13.52
CA LEU A 95 0.03 3.94 13.35
C LEU A 95 1.34 4.05 12.56
N PRO A 96 1.48 5.10 11.72
CA PRO A 96 2.70 5.31 10.97
C PRO A 96 3.90 5.55 11.89
N ASP A 97 5.03 4.90 11.60
CA ASP A 97 6.29 5.24 12.22
C ASP A 97 6.73 6.66 11.79
N SER A 98 7.14 7.48 12.75
CA SER A 98 7.43 8.91 12.56
C SER A 98 8.62 9.20 11.64
N ALA A 99 9.39 8.17 11.28
CA ALA A 99 10.60 8.29 10.46
C ALA A 99 10.33 8.37 8.95
N GLU A 100 9.16 7.92 8.46
CA GLU A 100 8.88 7.90 7.02
C GLU A 100 8.23 9.21 6.51
N PRO A 101 8.59 9.70 5.31
CA PRO A 101 7.96 10.87 4.72
C PRO A 101 6.45 10.67 4.53
N ALA A 102 5.67 11.73 4.75
CA ALA A 102 4.23 11.70 4.53
C ALA A 102 3.86 11.23 3.11
N LEU A 103 2.81 10.41 2.98
CA LEU A 103 2.35 9.83 1.71
C LEU A 103 2.06 10.88 0.63
N LEU A 104 1.55 12.06 1.02
CA LEU A 104 1.30 13.15 0.09
C LEU A 104 2.60 13.65 -0.56
N THR A 105 3.64 13.83 0.25
CA THR A 105 4.98 14.21 -0.21
C THR A 105 5.54 13.14 -1.14
N GLN A 106 5.42 11.87 -0.76
CA GLN A 106 5.88 10.74 -1.57
C GLN A 106 5.17 10.68 -2.93
N ARG A 107 3.84 10.84 -2.96
CA ARG A 107 3.07 10.87 -4.20
C ARG A 107 3.49 12.00 -5.13
N ARG A 108 3.74 13.19 -4.57
CA ARG A 108 4.25 14.32 -5.32
C ARG A 108 5.64 14.02 -5.91
N LEU A 109 6.57 13.52 -5.11
CA LEU A 109 7.92 13.16 -5.57
C LEU A 109 7.88 12.13 -6.70
N LEU A 110 7.05 11.10 -6.58
CA LEU A 110 6.90 10.09 -7.63
C LEU A 110 6.31 10.67 -8.91
N GLY A 111 5.31 11.55 -8.78
CA GLY A 111 4.72 12.27 -9.90
C GLY A 111 5.74 13.16 -10.60
N ASP A 112 6.50 13.96 -9.84
CA ASP A 112 7.55 14.83 -10.38
C ASP A 112 8.66 14.02 -11.08
N HIS A 113 9.03 12.86 -10.53
CA HIS A 113 10.00 11.97 -11.15
C HIS A 113 9.53 11.43 -12.52
N TYR A 114 8.37 10.78 -12.57
CA TYR A 114 7.90 10.15 -13.81
C TYR A 114 7.30 11.11 -14.84
N LEU A 115 6.68 12.21 -14.40
CA LEU A 115 5.98 13.14 -15.28
C LEU A 115 6.83 14.36 -15.64
N ASN A 116 7.74 14.78 -14.75
CA ASN A 116 8.52 16.01 -14.91
C ASN A 116 10.03 15.76 -15.01
N GLY A 117 10.51 14.51 -14.91
CA GLY A 117 11.92 14.14 -15.01
C GLY A 117 12.77 14.60 -13.81
N ALA A 118 12.14 14.85 -12.66
CA ALA A 118 12.85 15.25 -11.45
C ALA A 118 13.71 14.09 -10.91
N ALA A 119 14.96 14.38 -10.55
CA ALA A 119 15.87 13.39 -10.00
C ALA A 119 15.51 13.08 -8.54
N LEU A 120 15.51 11.79 -8.20
CA LEU A 120 15.37 11.32 -6.82
C LEU A 120 16.75 11.27 -6.11
N ALA A 121 16.75 11.09 -4.78
CA ALA A 121 17.95 11.27 -3.96
C ALA A 121 19.12 10.33 -4.36
N ASP A 122 18.80 9.09 -4.70
CA ASP A 122 19.73 8.08 -5.21
C ASP A 122 20.33 8.48 -6.58
N GLU A 123 19.55 9.13 -7.43
CA GLU A 123 20.00 9.64 -8.72
C GLU A 123 20.84 10.93 -8.61
N GLN A 124 20.58 11.74 -7.58
CA GLN A 124 21.34 12.96 -7.28
C GLN A 124 22.75 12.62 -6.77
N GLU A 125 22.88 11.61 -5.91
CA GLU A 125 24.19 11.12 -5.44
C GLU A 125 25.04 10.55 -6.58
N GLY A 126 24.43 9.78 -7.50
CA GLY A 126 25.11 9.27 -8.69
C GLY A 126 25.61 10.37 -9.64
N ARG A 127 24.88 11.49 -9.75
CA ARG A 127 25.31 12.64 -10.58
C ARG A 127 26.45 13.44 -9.95
N LEU A 128 26.47 13.57 -8.63
CA LEU A 128 27.55 14.26 -7.91
C LEU A 128 28.86 13.45 -7.88
N ALA A 129 28.78 12.12 -7.90
CA ALA A 129 29.96 11.25 -7.95
C ALA A 129 30.61 11.15 -9.35
N ALA A 130 29.91 11.58 -10.40
CA ALA A 130 30.36 11.47 -11.79
C ALA A 130 30.89 12.79 -12.40
N GLY A 131 30.89 13.89 -11.63
CA GLY A 131 31.41 15.21 -12.04
C GLY A 131 32.66 15.60 -11.28
#